data_AF-A0A1X9NLT2-F1
#
_entry.id   AF-A0A1X9NLT2-F1
#
_cell.length_a   1.000
_cell.length_b   1.000
_cell.length_c   1.000
_cell.angle_alpha   90.00
_cell.angle_beta   90.00
_cell.angle_gamma   90.00
#
_symmetry.space_group_name_H-M   'P 1'
#
loop_
_entity.id
_entity.type
_entity.pdbx_description
1 polymer ?
#
loop_
_entity_poly.entity_id
_entity_poly.type
_entity_poly.pdbx_seq_one_letter_code
_entity_poly.pdbx_strand_id
1 'polypeptide(L)'
;MVEWIIGIILAVLTLYLARKNRLEGWLYTAPLFALPSIYMAFALFADGSGVILNEFLFGIPFFIAGAVFLKWKIKYSALMLALLWLGHGYYDIDHNRFFINSGTPQWYPLLCAGYDGVMGIYLIYFASTLKDGNLLHYRGANQ
;
A
#
# COMPACT_ATOMS: atom_id res chain seq x y z
N MET A 1 10.39 -15.29 -8.23
CA MET A 1 10.45 -14.38 -9.41
C MET A 1 9.07 -14.17 -10.04
N VAL A 2 8.23 -15.20 -10.12
CA VAL A 2 6.87 -15.08 -10.69
C VAL A 2 5.98 -14.17 -9.83
N GLU A 3 6.18 -14.18 -8.51
CA GLU A 3 5.45 -13.38 -7.51
C GLU A 3 5.57 -11.89 -7.80
N TRP A 4 6.79 -11.40 -8.07
CA TRP A 4 7.06 -10.02 -8.47
C TRP A 4 6.30 -9.62 -9.73
N ILE A 5 6.32 -10.49 -10.74
CA ILE A 5 5.65 -10.24 -12.02
C ILE A 5 4.14 -10.14 -11.80
N ILE A 6 3.56 -11.03 -10.99
CA ILE A 6 2.13 -10.99 -10.63
C ILE A 6 1.82 -9.68 -9.90
N GLY A 7 2.64 -9.28 -8.92
CA GLY A 7 2.48 -8.01 -8.20
C GLY A 7 2.49 -6.81 -9.14
N ILE A 8 3.44 -6.76 -10.08
CA ILE A 8 3.55 -5.72 -11.11
C ILE A 8 2.29 -5.68 -11.98
N ILE A 9 1.83 -6.84 -12.46
CA ILE A 9 0.61 -6.94 -13.28
C ILE A 9 -0.61 -6.42 -12.50
N LEU A 10 -0.76 -6.83 -11.25
CA LEU A 10 -1.85 -6.38 -10.39
C LEU A 10 -1.79 -4.87 -10.16
N ALA A 11 -0.61 -4.29 -9.93
CA ALA A 11 -0.47 -2.84 -9.79
C ALA A 11 -0.86 -2.11 -11.07
N VAL A 12 -0.39 -2.56 -12.23
CA VAL A 12 -0.76 -1.97 -13.53
C VAL A 12 -2.27 -2.05 -13.76
N LEU A 13 -2.91 -3.17 -13.40
CA LEU A 13 -4.36 -3.32 -13.46
C LEU A 13 -5.06 -2.34 -12.52
N THR A 14 -4.60 -2.20 -11.27
CA THR A 14 -5.15 -1.21 -10.33
C THR A 14 -5.03 0.20 -10.89
N LEU A 15 -3.87 0.60 -11.42
CA LEU A 15 -3.66 1.91 -12.02
C LEU A 15 -4.61 2.15 -13.20
N TYR A 16 -4.76 1.16 -14.08
CA TYR A 16 -5.68 1.22 -15.21
C TYR A 16 -7.14 1.40 -14.74
N LEU A 17 -7.60 0.56 -13.81
CA LEU A 17 -8.97 0.63 -13.28
C LEU A 17 -9.23 1.92 -12.51
N ALA A 18 -8.24 2.42 -11.76
CA ALA A 18 -8.34 3.66 -11.03
C ALA A 18 -8.56 4.84 -11.95
N ARG A 19 -7.77 4.96 -13.03
CA ARG A 19 -7.95 6.04 -14.01
C ARG A 19 -9.23 5.89 -14.83
N LYS A 20 -9.55 4.66 -15.26
CA LYS A 20 -10.76 4.40 -16.05
C LYS A 20 -12.04 4.81 -15.30
N ASN A 21 -12.08 4.57 -13.99
CA ASN A 21 -13.26 4.80 -13.16
C ASN A 21 -13.18 6.08 -12.31
N ARG A 22 -12.11 6.89 -12.42
CA ARG A 22 -11.86 8.09 -11.61
C ARG A 22 -11.84 7.79 -10.09
N LEU A 23 -11.20 6.69 -9.73
CA LEU A 23 -11.06 6.19 -8.36
C LEU A 23 -9.63 6.29 -7.83
N GLU A 24 -8.78 7.13 -8.43
CA GLU A 24 -7.35 7.29 -8.11
C GLU A 24 -7.10 7.44 -6.62
N GLY A 25 -7.70 8.45 -5.98
CA GLY A 25 -7.49 8.70 -4.56
C GLY A 25 -7.91 7.54 -3.67
N TRP A 26 -8.93 6.77 -4.06
CA TRP A 26 -9.39 5.63 -3.26
C TRP A 26 -8.54 4.39 -3.51
N LEU A 27 -8.35 3.98 -4.76
CA LEU A 27 -7.58 2.78 -5.11
C LEU A 27 -6.08 2.90 -4.85
N TYR A 28 -5.53 4.11 -4.76
CA TYR A 28 -4.12 4.31 -4.38
C TYR A 28 -3.91 4.28 -2.86
N THR A 29 -4.97 4.47 -2.06
CA THR A 29 -4.89 4.65 -0.61
C THR A 29 -5.50 3.49 0.18
N ALA A 30 -6.67 3.01 -0.23
CA ALA A 30 -7.41 1.96 0.49
C ALA A 30 -6.63 0.65 0.62
N PRO A 31 -5.89 0.17 -0.39
CA PRO A 31 -5.07 -1.02 -0.23
C PRO A 31 -3.99 -0.84 0.83
N LEU A 32 -3.32 0.32 0.88
CA LEU A 32 -2.29 0.62 1.90
C LEU A 32 -2.86 0.59 3.33
N PHE A 33 -4.09 1.09 3.50
CA PHE A 33 -4.82 0.99 4.77
C PHE A 33 -5.14 -0.47 5.16
N ALA A 34 -5.42 -1.32 4.18
CA ALA A 34 -5.84 -2.70 4.41
C ALA A 34 -4.68 -3.67 4.69
N LEU A 35 -3.46 -3.38 4.20
CA LEU A 35 -2.29 -4.27 4.31
C LEU A 35 -2.00 -4.76 5.73
N PRO A 36 -1.94 -3.89 6.76
CA PRO A 36 -1.71 -4.34 8.13
C PRO A 36 -2.73 -5.36 8.61
N SER A 37 -4.01 -5.18 8.23
CA SER A 37 -5.08 -6.10 8.61
C SER A 37 -4.93 -7.47 7.97
N ILE A 38 -4.38 -7.55 6.76
CA ILE A 38 -4.13 -8.82 6.07
C ILE A 38 -2.99 -9.58 6.75
N TYR A 39 -1.89 -8.90 7.07
CA TYR A 39 -0.76 -9.48 7.80
C TYR A 39 -1.14 -9.97 9.20
N MET A 40 -1.91 -9.16 9.94
CA MET A 40 -2.49 -9.60 11.22
C MET A 40 -3.41 -10.81 11.05
N ALA A 41 -4.19 -10.87 9.97
CA ALA A 41 -5.04 -12.02 9.69
C ALA A 41 -4.23 -13.29 9.40
N PHE A 42 -3.10 -13.19 8.70
CA PHE A 42 -2.18 -14.33 8.53
C PHE A 42 -1.62 -14.81 9.87
N ALA A 43 -1.23 -13.89 10.75
CA ALA A 43 -0.73 -14.24 12.08
C ALA A 43 -1.76 -15.02 12.91
N LEU A 44 -3.07 -14.76 12.75
CA LEU A 44 -4.13 -15.52 13.42
C LEU A 44 -4.13 -17.01 13.08
N PHE A 45 -3.65 -17.39 11.90
CA PHE A 45 -3.73 -18.77 11.40
C PHE A 45 -2.54 -19.65 11.79
N ALA A 46 -1.46 -19.08 12.33
CA ALA A 46 -0.25 -19.85 12.60
C ALA A 46 0.53 -19.45 13.86
N ASP A 47 0.35 -18.24 14.39
CA ASP A 47 1.16 -17.74 15.50
C ASP A 47 0.32 -17.18 16.67
N GLY A 48 0.96 -17.02 17.83
CA GLY A 48 0.34 -16.45 19.03
C GLY A 48 0.13 -14.93 18.95
N SER A 49 -0.56 -14.38 19.96
CA SER A 49 -0.91 -12.95 20.05
C SER A 49 0.26 -11.97 19.93
N GLY A 50 1.49 -12.40 20.23
CA GLY A 50 2.70 -11.59 20.08
C GLY A 50 3.03 -11.22 18.62
N VAL A 51 2.82 -12.13 17.67
CA VAL A 51 3.09 -11.87 16.24
C VAL A 51 2.06 -10.89 15.68
N ILE A 52 0.78 -11.04 16.05
CA ILE A 52 -0.29 -10.10 15.68
C ILE A 52 0.06 -8.68 16.17
N LEU A 53 0.57 -8.55 17.40
CA LEU A 53 0.99 -7.26 17.92
C LEU A 53 2.16 -6.67 17.12
N ASN A 54 3.14 -7.48 16.73
CA ASN A 54 4.24 -7.01 15.89
C ASN A 54 3.75 -6.53 14.52
N GLU A 55 2.90 -7.31 13.85
CA GLU A 55 2.29 -6.91 12.57
C GLU A 55 1.51 -5.59 12.70
N PHE A 56 0.78 -5.41 13.79
CA PHE A 56 0.11 -4.15 14.07
C PHE A 56 1.12 -3.01 14.23
N LEU A 57 2.15 -3.19 15.07
CA LEU A 57 3.15 -2.15 15.37
C LEU A 57 3.89 -1.68 14.11
N PHE A 58 4.36 -2.61 13.27
CA PHE A 58 4.98 -2.28 11.98
C PHE A 58 3.96 -1.74 10.96
N GLY A 59 2.70 -2.15 11.08
CA GLY A 59 1.58 -1.69 10.26
C GLY A 59 1.05 -0.28 10.57
N ILE A 60 1.31 0.26 11.77
CA ILE A 60 0.78 1.55 12.25
C ILE A 60 0.99 2.69 11.24
N PRO A 61 2.18 2.92 10.67
CA PRO A 61 2.41 4.03 9.75
C PRO A 61 1.49 3.95 8.52
N PHE A 62 1.32 2.75 7.97
CA PHE A 62 0.49 2.50 6.79
C PHE A 62 -1.00 2.60 7.11
N PHE A 63 -1.41 2.05 8.24
CA PHE A 63 -2.80 2.10 8.71
C PHE A 63 -3.25 3.54 8.98
N ILE A 64 -2.49 4.30 9.76
CA ILE A 64 -2.82 5.68 10.10
C ILE A 64 -2.78 6.55 8.84
N ALA A 65 -1.72 6.47 8.03
CA ALA A 65 -1.61 7.28 6.84
C ALA A 65 -2.74 6.97 5.84
N GLY A 66 -3.06 5.70 5.62
CA GLY A 66 -4.16 5.28 4.77
C GLY A 66 -5.50 5.82 5.26
N ALA A 67 -5.82 5.68 6.55
CA ALA A 67 -7.03 6.23 7.14
C ALA A 67 -7.12 7.76 6.99
N VAL A 68 -6.00 8.44 7.21
CA VAL A 68 -5.91 9.89 7.12
C VAL A 68 -6.12 10.37 5.68
N PHE A 69 -5.43 9.79 4.70
CA PHE A 69 -5.51 10.21 3.30
C PHE A 69 -6.82 9.80 2.60
N LEU A 70 -7.54 8.79 3.11
CA LEU A 70 -8.90 8.48 2.64
C LEU A 70 -9.93 9.54 3.05
N LYS A 71 -9.70 10.21 4.19
CA LYS A 71 -10.68 11.11 4.82
C LYS A 71 -10.38 12.59 4.61
N TRP A 72 -9.11 13.00 4.67
CA TRP A 72 -8.73 14.42 4.68
C TRP A 72 -7.86 14.82 3.50
N LYS A 73 -8.16 16.00 2.94
CA LYS A 73 -7.41 16.63 1.85
C LYS A 73 -6.07 17.15 2.39
N ILE A 74 -5.00 16.41 2.17
CA ILE A 74 -3.64 16.78 2.59
C ILE A 74 -2.78 17.13 1.37
N LYS A 75 -2.07 18.26 1.46
CA LYS A 75 -1.11 18.69 0.45
C LYS A 75 0.01 17.66 0.31
N TYR A 76 0.46 17.39 -0.92
CA TYR A 76 1.50 16.39 -1.20
C TYR A 76 1.14 14.94 -0.81
N SER A 77 -0.14 14.63 -0.58
CA SER A 77 -0.58 13.27 -0.23
C SER A 77 -0.17 12.21 -1.26
N ALA A 78 -0.06 12.56 -2.55
CA ALA A 78 0.44 11.65 -3.58
C ALA A 78 1.89 11.21 -3.32
N LEU A 79 2.77 12.17 -3.00
CA LEU A 79 4.18 11.88 -2.74
C LEU A 79 4.34 11.13 -1.41
N MET A 80 3.59 11.51 -0.38
CA MET A 80 3.62 10.80 0.91
C MET A 80 3.17 9.35 0.76
N LEU A 81 2.09 9.10 0.00
CA LEU A 81 1.64 7.75 -0.31
C LEU A 81 2.67 6.97 -1.12
N ALA A 82 3.36 7.62 -2.06
CA ALA A 82 4.42 6.98 -2.81
C ALA A 82 5.54 6.47 -1.90
N LEU A 83 6.00 7.30 -0.96
CA LEU A 83 7.04 6.92 0.00
C LEU A 83 6.58 5.80 0.93
N LEU A 84 5.31 5.79 1.33
CA LEU A 84 4.75 4.72 2.16
C LEU A 84 4.65 3.41 1.39
N TRP A 85 4.22 3.42 0.12
CA TRP A 85 4.24 2.23 -0.72
C TRP A 85 5.66 1.67 -0.85
N LEU A 86 6.66 2.51 -1.16
CA LEU A 86 8.05 2.07 -1.24
C LEU A 86 8.59 1.55 0.10
N GLY A 87 8.23 2.20 1.20
CA GLY A 87 8.59 1.76 2.55
C GLY A 87 7.97 0.41 2.91
N HIS A 88 6.72 0.17 2.51
CA HIS A 88 6.07 -1.12 2.68
C HIS A 88 6.75 -2.20 1.83
N GLY A 89 7.06 -1.92 0.56
CA GLY A 89 7.75 -2.88 -0.30
C GLY A 89 9.14 -3.24 0.24
N TYR A 90 9.84 -2.30 0.87
CA TYR A 90 11.08 -2.58 1.59
C TYR A 90 10.84 -3.48 2.82
N TYR A 91 9.80 -3.19 3.61
CA TYR A 91 9.39 -4.05 4.73
C TYR A 91 9.12 -5.48 4.27
N ASP A 92 8.43 -5.67 3.15
CA ASP A 92 8.12 -7.01 2.62
C ASP A 92 9.36 -7.81 2.18
N ILE A 93 10.36 -7.14 1.59
CA ILE A 93 11.62 -7.79 1.18
C ILE A 93 12.39 -8.29 2.40
N ASP A 94 12.40 -7.50 3.47
CA ASP A 94 13.14 -7.78 4.70
C ASP A 94 12.26 -8.29 5.86
N HIS A 95 11.01 -8.70 5.58
CA HIS A 95 9.98 -9.01 6.58
C HIS A 95 10.49 -9.94 7.69
N ASN A 96 11.06 -11.07 7.27
CA ASN A 96 11.57 -12.09 8.18
C ASN A 96 12.79 -11.65 9.02
N ARG A 97 13.44 -10.53 8.67
CA ARG A 97 14.52 -9.95 9.49
C ARG A 97 13.99 -9.17 10.68
N PHE A 98 12.77 -8.64 10.60
CA PHE A 98 12.12 -7.96 11.72
C PHE A 98 11.54 -8.97 12.71
N PHE A 99 10.75 -9.92 12.21
CA PHE A 99 10.23 -11.06 12.97
C PHE A 99 9.65 -12.11 12.01
N ILE A 100 9.39 -13.31 12.53
CA ILE A 100 8.82 -14.41 11.75
C ILE A 100 7.31 -14.45 11.98
N ASN A 101 6.54 -14.37 10.90
CA ASN A 101 5.11 -14.71 10.86
C ASN A 101 4.98 -15.98 10.02
N SER A 102 4.80 -17.12 10.69
CA SER A 102 4.70 -18.44 10.06
C SER A 102 3.39 -18.61 9.29
N GLY A 103 2.40 -17.76 9.53
CA GLY A 103 1.11 -17.75 8.85
C GLY A 103 1.13 -17.01 7.52
N THR A 104 2.10 -16.12 7.31
CA THR A 104 2.26 -15.40 6.05
C THR A 104 2.72 -16.37 4.96
N PRO A 105 1.95 -16.53 3.87
CA PRO A 105 2.37 -17.36 2.75
C PRO A 105 3.68 -16.86 2.15
N GLN A 106 4.62 -17.76 1.86
CA GLN A 106 5.97 -17.39 1.38
C GLN A 106 5.98 -16.55 0.10
N TRP A 107 4.93 -16.65 -0.72
CA TRP A 107 4.79 -15.88 -1.96
C TRP A 107 4.25 -14.46 -1.76
N TYR A 108 3.59 -14.20 -0.63
CA TYR A 108 2.81 -12.98 -0.41
C TYR A 108 3.70 -11.73 -0.30
N PRO A 109 4.79 -11.70 0.51
CA PRO A 109 5.62 -10.50 0.62
C PRO A 109 6.28 -10.10 -0.70
N LEU A 110 6.81 -11.06 -1.47
CA LEU A 110 7.45 -10.75 -2.76
C LEU A 110 6.44 -10.25 -3.82
N LEU A 111 5.19 -10.73 -3.76
CA LEU A 111 4.11 -10.20 -4.60
C LEU A 111 3.79 -8.75 -4.22
N CYS A 112 3.63 -8.47 -2.92
CA CYS A 112 3.38 -7.13 -2.42
C CYS A 112 4.52 -6.17 -2.76
N ALA A 113 5.79 -6.56 -2.54
CA ALA A 113 6.94 -5.75 -2.92
C ALA A 113 6.94 -5.34 -4.42
N GLY A 114 6.51 -6.24 -5.31
CA GLY A 114 6.34 -5.93 -6.74
C GLY A 114 5.21 -4.95 -7.02
N TYR A 115 4.08 -5.11 -6.35
CA TYR A 115 2.95 -4.19 -6.43
C TYR A 115 3.34 -2.78 -5.93
N ASP A 116 3.99 -2.75 -4.78
CA ASP A 116 4.41 -1.55 -4.04
C ASP A 116 5.41 -0.71 -4.81
N GLY A 117 6.39 -1.35 -5.44
CA GLY A 117 7.37 -0.68 -6.29
C GLY A 117 6.70 0.07 -7.45
N VAL A 118 5.76 -0.58 -8.14
CA VAL A 118 5.02 0.04 -9.25
C VAL A 118 4.16 1.19 -8.76
N MET A 119 3.40 0.98 -7.67
CA MET A 119 2.54 2.01 -7.09
C MET A 119 3.35 3.22 -6.62
N GLY A 120 4.45 2.99 -5.90
CA GLY A 120 5.34 4.03 -5.39
C GLY A 120 5.97 4.85 -6.50
N ILE A 121 6.58 4.20 -7.50
CA ILE A 121 7.21 4.89 -8.64
C ILE A 121 6.17 5.68 -9.44
N TYR A 122 5.01 5.08 -9.70
CA TYR A 122 3.93 5.75 -10.41
C TYR A 122 3.43 6.99 -9.65
N LEU A 123 3.25 6.89 -8.33
CA LEU A 123 2.75 7.99 -7.52
C LEU A 123 3.75 9.14 -7.41
N ILE A 124 5.07 8.89 -7.42
CA ILE A 124 6.08 9.94 -7.53
C ILE A 124 5.88 10.72 -8.83
N TYR A 125 5.77 10.01 -9.95
CA TYR A 125 5.50 10.62 -11.25
C TYR A 125 4.17 11.39 -11.24
N PHE A 126 3.09 10.76 -10.76
CA PHE A 126 1.76 11.34 -10.72
C PHE A 126 1.70 12.60 -9.85
N ALA A 127 2.40 12.61 -8.71
CA ALA A 127 2.49 13.77 -7.83
C ALA A 127 3.03 15.02 -8.55
N SER A 128 3.98 14.85 -9.48
CA SER A 128 4.54 15.95 -10.28
C SER A 128 3.54 16.57 -11.25
N THR A 129 2.47 15.85 -11.60
CA THR A 129 1.42 16.31 -12.52
C THR A 129 0.28 17.04 -11.81
N LEU A 130 0.25 17.01 -10.47
CA LEU A 130 -0.81 17.62 -9.66
C LEU A 130 -0.37 19.00 -9.15
N LYS A 131 -1.21 20.02 -9.32
CA LYS A 131 -0.93 21.41 -8.91
C LYS A 131 -0.50 21.55 -7.44
N ASP A 132 -1.12 20.77 -6.55
CA ASP A 132 -0.82 20.76 -5.10
C ASP A 132 -0.35 19.38 -4.57
N GLY A 133 -0.08 18.43 -5.47
CA GLY A 133 0.29 17.06 -5.08
C GLY A 133 -0.79 16.28 -4.31
N ASN A 134 -2.05 16.77 -4.30
CA ASN A 134 -3.13 16.23 -3.47
C ASN A 134 -4.01 15.24 -4.25
N LEU A 135 -4.07 13.99 -3.80
CA LEU A 135 -4.86 12.92 -4.40
C LEU A 135 -6.39 13.12 -4.31
N LEU A 136 -6.87 13.82 -3.28
CA LEU A 136 -8.29 14.06 -3.08
C LEU A 136 -8.83 15.25 -3.89
N HIS A 137 -7.98 16.00 -4.58
CA HIS A 137 -8.45 17.01 -5.53
C HIS A 137 -9.03 16.36 -6.81
N TYR A 138 -8.80 15.06 -7.02
CA TYR A 138 -9.38 14.29 -8.13
C TYR A 138 -10.75 13.66 -7.81
N ARG A 139 -11.21 13.72 -6.54
CA ARG A 139 -12.60 13.43 -6.18
C ARG A 139 -13.48 14.59 -6.69
N GLY A 140 -13.95 14.48 -7.93
CA GLY A 140 -15.11 15.23 -8.40
C GLY A 140 -14.85 16.65 -8.87
N ALA A 141 -14.14 16.81 -9.99
CA ALA A 141 -14.35 17.98 -10.86
C ALA A 141 -15.71 17.90 -11.59
N ASN A 142 -16.78 17.52 -10.88
CA ASN A 142 -18.19 17.48 -11.28
C ASN A 142 -19.06 17.36 -10.00
N GLN A 143 -18.92 18.31 -9.09
CA GLN A 143 -20.03 18.74 -8.22
C GLN A 143 -20.30 20.21 -8.54
#